data_AF-A0A8J7CA44-F1
#
_entry.id   AF-A0A8J7CA44-F1
#
_cell.length_a   1.000
_cell.length_b   1.000
_cell.length_c   1.000
_cell.angle_alpha   90.00
_cell.angle_beta   90.00
_cell.angle_gamma   90.00
#
_symmetry.space_group_name_H-M   'P 1'
#
loop_
_entity.id
_entity.type
_entity.pdbx_description
1 polymer ?
#
loop_
_entity_poly.entity_id
_entity_poly.type
_entity_poly.pdbx_seq_one_letter_code
_entity_poly.pdbx_strand_id
1 'polypeptide(L)'
;MSKDLIDLMQLADALTPDEQLSLIAYLTQRLQRCEIKRKPRRNIMEFAGIAPNLMGGMDAQEYVRRIRSGEPLEPEIEEMELRKQE
;
A
#
# COMPACT_ATOMS: atom_id res chain seq x y z
N MET A 1 -19.06 16.87 -9.68
CA MET A 1 -17.98 17.81 -10.06
C MET A 1 -18.39 19.21 -9.61
N SER A 2 -17.48 20.01 -9.08
CA SER A 2 -17.80 21.41 -8.75
C SER A 2 -18.12 22.19 -10.02
N LYS A 3 -18.95 23.22 -9.91
CA LYS A 3 -19.32 24.09 -11.04
C LYS A 3 -18.05 24.69 -11.70
N ASP A 4 -17.14 25.18 -10.87
CA ASP A 4 -15.88 25.79 -11.31
C ASP A 4 -14.99 24.82 -12.11
N LEU A 5 -15.05 23.51 -11.82
CA LEU A 5 -14.28 22.52 -12.56
C LEU A 5 -14.86 22.26 -13.95
N ILE A 6 -16.19 22.27 -14.06
CA ILE A 6 -16.89 22.10 -15.34
C ILE A 6 -16.60 23.29 -16.25
N ASP A 7 -16.64 24.51 -15.70
CA ASP A 7 -16.34 25.73 -16.45
C ASP A 7 -14.87 25.75 -16.91
N LEU A 8 -13.94 25.28 -16.08
CA LEU A 8 -12.53 25.12 -16.46
C LEU A 8 -12.31 24.10 -17.58
N MET A 9 -13.06 22.99 -17.59
CA MET A 9 -12.98 22.00 -18.66
C MET A 9 -13.44 22.60 -19.99
N GLN A 10 -14.55 23.36 -19.99
CA GLN A 10 -15.02 24.05 -21.20
C GLN A 10 -14.02 25.07 -21.72
N LEU A 11 -13.35 25.80 -20.83
CA LEU A 11 -12.27 26.73 -21.20
C LEU A 11 -11.03 26.00 -21.74
N ALA A 12 -10.68 24.85 -21.17
CA ALA A 12 -9.56 24.05 -21.62
C ALA A 12 -9.80 23.45 -23.01
N ASP A 13 -11.04 23.05 -23.31
CA ASP A 13 -11.43 22.51 -24.62
C ASP A 13 -11.36 23.57 -25.74
N ALA A 14 -11.47 24.86 -25.39
CA ALA A 14 -11.32 25.97 -26.34
C ALA A 14 -9.86 26.34 -26.64
N LEU A 15 -8.89 25.82 -25.88
CA LEU A 15 -7.46 26.06 -26.09
C LEU A 15 -6.91 25.23 -27.23
N THR A 16 -5.82 25.70 -27.84
CA THR A 16 -5.04 24.89 -28.77
C THR A 16 -4.33 23.72 -28.05
N PRO A 17 -3.93 22.65 -28.76
CA PRO A 17 -3.22 21.54 -28.15
C PRO A 17 -1.95 21.95 -27.37
N ASP A 18 -1.19 22.91 -27.88
CA ASP A 18 0.03 23.40 -27.22
C ASP A 18 -0.26 24.15 -25.92
N GLU A 19 -1.35 24.93 -25.90
CA GLU A 19 -1.82 25.62 -24.71
C GLU A 19 -2.39 24.66 -23.66
N GLN A 20 -3.08 23.60 -24.10
CA GLN A 20 -3.54 22.54 -23.21
C GLN A 20 -2.35 21.83 -22.54
N LEU A 21 -1.29 21.52 -23.30
CA LEU A 21 -0.07 20.93 -22.75
C LEU A 21 0.62 21.88 -21.75
N SER A 22 0.64 23.18 -22.05
CA SER A 22 1.16 24.20 -21.15
C SER A 22 0.35 24.30 -19.84
N LEU A 23 -0.98 24.22 -19.94
CA LEU A 23 -1.89 24.19 -18.79
C LEU A 23 -1.65 22.95 -17.93
N ILE A 24 -1.51 21.78 -18.54
CA ILE A 24 -1.19 20.52 -17.84
C ILE A 24 0.15 20.64 -17.09
N ALA A 25 1.19 21.17 -17.74
CA ALA A 25 2.49 21.37 -17.11
C ALA A 25 2.40 22.31 -15.89
N TYR A 26 1.69 23.44 -16.03
CA TYR A 26 1.46 24.40 -14.94
C TYR A 26 0.73 23.76 -13.75
N LEU A 27 -0.37 23.03 -14.00
CA LEU A 27 -1.14 22.36 -12.95
C LEU A 27 -0.29 21.29 -12.26
N THR A 28 0.47 20.51 -13.02
CA THR A 28 1.34 19.45 -12.49
C THR A 28 2.43 20.03 -11.60
N GLN A 29 3.07 21.13 -12.03
CA GLN A 29 4.11 21.81 -11.23
C GLN A 29 3.52 22.38 -9.92
N ARG A 30 2.30 22.92 -9.96
CA ARG A 30 1.63 23.39 -8.74
C ARG A 30 1.32 22.25 -7.78
N LEU A 31 0.81 21.13 -8.30
CA LEU A 31 0.51 19.95 -7.49
C LEU A 31 1.75 19.29 -6.88
N GLN A 32 2.91 19.38 -7.54
CA GLN A 32 4.19 18.93 -6.97
C GLN A 32 4.64 19.80 -5.78
N ARG A 33 4.32 21.10 -5.82
CA ARG A 33 4.66 22.05 -4.74
C ARG A 33 3.66 22.01 -3.59
N CYS A 34 2.42 21.64 -3.86
CA CYS A 34 1.52 21.24 -2.80
C CYS A 34 2.12 19.99 -2.15
N GLU A 35 2.42 20.05 -0.86
CA GLU A 35 2.61 18.87 -0.04
C GLU A 35 1.30 18.08 -0.05
N ILE A 36 1.03 17.36 -1.14
CA ILE A 36 0.20 16.17 -1.10
C ILE A 36 0.93 15.33 -0.08
N LYS A 37 0.47 15.36 1.18
CA LYS A 37 1.05 14.62 2.30
C LYS A 37 1.18 13.19 1.80
N ARG A 38 2.36 12.83 1.31
CA ARG A 38 2.65 11.47 0.91
C ARG A 38 2.37 10.70 2.18
N LYS A 39 1.38 9.80 2.15
CA LYS A 39 1.18 8.88 3.27
C LYS A 39 2.58 8.38 3.65
N PRO A 40 2.99 8.51 4.92
CA PRO A 40 4.32 8.09 5.30
C PRO A 40 4.50 6.67 4.78
N ARG A 41 5.62 6.42 4.08
CA ARG A 41 5.99 5.06 3.72
C ARG A 41 5.98 4.28 5.03
N ARG A 42 5.09 3.29 5.15
CA ARG A 42 4.95 2.49 6.39
C ARG A 42 6.34 2.07 6.83
N ASN A 43 6.62 2.18 8.12
CA ASN A 43 7.93 1.84 8.62
C ASN A 43 8.09 0.32 8.47
N ILE A 44 9.09 -0.13 7.70
CA ILE A 44 9.32 -1.57 7.49
C ILE A 44 9.57 -2.28 8.82
N MET A 45 10.07 -1.56 9.83
CA MET A 45 10.22 -2.08 11.19
C MET A 45 8.90 -2.45 11.87
N GLU A 46 7.75 -2.00 11.37
CA GLU A 46 6.42 -2.48 11.82
C GLU A 46 6.27 -4.00 11.60
N PHE A 47 7.02 -4.58 10.65
CA PHE A 47 6.99 -6.02 10.39
C PHE A 47 8.05 -6.81 11.18
N ALA A 48 8.94 -6.15 11.91
CA ALA A 48 9.96 -6.81 12.72
C ALA A 48 9.28 -7.57 13.88
N GLY A 49 9.60 -8.87 14.03
CA GLY A 49 9.02 -9.70 15.09
C GLY A 49 7.62 -10.28 14.78
N ILE A 50 7.03 -10.00 13.61
CA ILE A 50 5.77 -10.65 13.19
C ILE A 50 5.98 -12.14 12.90
N ALA A 51 7.14 -12.50 12.33
CA ALA A 51 7.40 -13.89 11.91
C ALA A 51 7.30 -14.89 13.09
N PRO A 52 7.97 -14.73 14.25
CA PRO A 52 7.83 -15.69 15.35
C PRO A 52 6.40 -16.03 15.77
N ASN A 53 5.49 -15.04 15.76
CA ASN A 53 4.08 -15.23 16.14
C ASN A 53 3.26 -15.94 15.05
N LEU A 54 3.62 -15.79 13.78
CA LEU A 54 2.90 -16.36 12.64
C LEU A 54 3.38 -17.77 12.30
N MET A 55 4.65 -18.06 12.58
CA MET A 55 5.33 -19.26 12.14
C MET A 55 5.25 -20.37 13.20
N GLY A 56 4.79 -20.07 14.42
CA GLY A 56 4.64 -21.06 15.50
C GLY A 56 5.96 -21.77 15.86
N GLY A 57 7.11 -21.11 15.68
CA GLY A 57 8.43 -21.74 15.84
C GLY A 57 8.94 -22.52 14.62
N MET A 58 8.20 -22.55 13.51
CA MET A 58 8.63 -23.12 12.23
C MET A 58 9.81 -22.35 11.63
N ASP A 59 10.73 -23.08 10.99
CA ASP A 59 11.82 -22.47 10.22
C ASP A 59 11.29 -21.52 9.13
N ALA A 60 12.02 -20.44 8.90
CA ALA A 60 11.62 -19.39 7.98
C ALA A 60 11.45 -19.86 6.53
N GLN A 61 12.31 -20.78 6.07
CA GLN A 61 12.26 -21.30 4.71
C GLN A 61 11.12 -22.31 4.56
N GLU A 62 10.87 -23.11 5.58
CA GLU A 62 9.81 -24.12 5.56
C GLU A 62 8.41 -23.49 5.48
N TYR A 63 8.15 -22.44 6.25
CA TYR A 63 6.89 -21.71 6.14
C TYR A 63 6.67 -21.10 4.74
N VAL A 64 7.72 -20.49 4.16
CA VAL A 64 7.63 -19.91 2.81
C VAL A 64 7.37 -20.98 1.77
N ARG A 65 7.97 -22.17 1.94
CA ARG A 65 7.71 -23.34 1.08
C ARG A 65 6.25 -23.75 1.15
N ARG A 66 5.69 -23.94 2.35
CA ARG A 66 4.29 -24.36 2.55
C ARG A 66 3.29 -23.36 1.99
N ILE A 67 3.52 -22.07 2.25
CA ILE A 67 2.71 -20.99 1.65
C ILE A 67 2.73 -21.05 0.12
N ARG A 68 3.89 -21.34 -0.49
CA ARG A 68 4.02 -21.42 -1.95
C ARG A 68 3.43 -22.70 -2.54
N SER A 69 3.52 -23.82 -1.82
CA SER A 69 2.93 -25.09 -2.26
C SER A 69 1.43 -25.19 -1.98
N GLY A 70 0.88 -24.28 -1.18
CA GLY A 70 -0.53 -24.31 -0.75
C GLY A 70 -0.79 -25.35 0.34
N GLU A 71 0.27 -25.81 1.02
CA GLU A 71 0.16 -26.73 2.14
C GLU A 71 -0.38 -25.99 3.38
N PRO A 72 -1.29 -26.61 4.15
CA PRO A 72 -1.80 -26.02 5.38
C PRO A 72 -0.68 -25.82 6.41
N LEU A 73 -0.72 -24.68 7.11
CA LEU A 73 0.32 -24.22 8.03
C LEU A 73 0.22 -24.78 9.45
N GLU A 74 -0.69 -25.72 9.72
CA GLU A 74 -0.92 -26.23 11.08
C GLU A 74 0.34 -26.92 11.64
N PRO A 75 0.72 -26.52 12.86
CA PRO A 75 0.34 -27.29 14.02
C PRO A 75 -0.72 -26.54 14.85
N GLU A 76 -1.57 -27.31 15.50
CA GLU A 76 -2.67 -26.88 16.36
C GLU A 76 -2.25 -25.71 17.27
N ILE A 77 -2.92 -24.56 17.12
CA ILE A 77 -2.84 -23.47 18.11
C ILE A 77 -3.27 -23.98 19.51
N GLU A 78 -4.01 -25.09 19.56
CA GLU A 78 -4.42 -25.79 20.79
C GLU A 78 -3.25 -26.43 21.56
N GLU A 79 -2.22 -26.98 20.91
CA GLU A 79 -1.09 -27.66 21.62
C GLU A 79 -0.18 -26.66 22.37
N MET A 80 -0.03 -25.43 21.87
CA MET A 80 0.77 -24.40 22.54
C MET A 80 0.05 -23.79 23.76
N GLU A 81 -1.29 -23.76 23.77
CA GLU A 81 -2.10 -23.36 24.92
C GLU A 81 -2.10 -24.45 26.01
N LEU A 82 -2.13 -25.74 25.62
CA LEU A 82 -2.06 -26.88 26.54
C LEU A 82 -0.72 -26.98 27.30
N ARG A 83 0.42 -26.73 26.65
CA ARG A 83 1.75 -26.72 27.30
C ARG A 83 2.00 -25.56 28.27
N LYS A 84 1.14 -24.54 28.30
CA LYS A 84 1.23 -23.45 29.29
C LYS A 84 0.45 -23.74 30.57
N GLN A 85 -0.33 -24.82 30.63
CA GLN A 85 -1.16 -25.19 31.78
C GLN A 85 -0.61 -26.36 32.61
N GLU A 86 0.55 -26.92 32.26
CA GLU A 86 1.36 -27.84 33.10
C GLU A 86 2.55 -27.11 33.72
#